data_AF-A0A7S2JII1-F1
#
_entry.id   AF-A0A7S2JII1-F1
#
_cell.length_a   1.000
_cell.length_b   1.000
_cell.length_c   1.000
_cell.angle_alpha   90.00
_cell.angle_beta   90.00
_cell.angle_gamma   90.00
#
_symmetry.space_group_name_H-M   'P 1'
#
loop_
_entity.id
_entity.type
_entity.pdbx_description
1 polymer ?
#
loop_
_entity_poly.entity_id
_entity_poly.type
_entity_poly.pdbx_seq_one_letter_code
_entity_poly.pdbx_strand_id
1 'polypeptide(L)'
;MRTNQQLGYIVGSSISESEGVRGLVVSVQSAVIPPPMVEQRIDTFLTSYRSSLASMPNAELTVVLEALASQAVDVDKRLGSQAGRLWSEIVNRRYDYGRPWRTSKRLGGVTKAGLVAFFDRHLAPGAPEERRLATHVFAREAVPTELKVDPTADLAFYPPPIDRFAERVGAGLAAAGQGV
;
A
#
# COMPACT_ATOMS: atom_id res chain seq x y z
N MET A 1 10.50 -12.09 -6.19
CA MET A 1 9.90 -12.83 -7.34
C MET A 1 10.78 -12.80 -8.59
N ARG A 2 11.34 -11.66 -9.02
CA ARG A 2 12.16 -11.56 -10.26
C ARG A 2 13.48 -12.35 -10.24
N THR A 3 14.20 -12.40 -9.11
CA THR A 3 15.57 -12.93 -9.08
C THR A 3 15.66 -14.47 -8.96
N ASN A 4 14.65 -15.13 -8.38
CA ASN A 4 14.68 -16.58 -8.14
C ASN A 4 13.80 -17.41 -9.08
N GLN A 5 12.97 -16.79 -9.94
CA GLN A 5 11.99 -17.51 -10.77
C GLN A 5 12.12 -17.25 -12.28
N GLN A 6 13.21 -16.59 -12.71
CA GLN A 6 13.73 -16.35 -14.09
C GLN A 6 12.88 -16.77 -15.32
N LEU A 7 11.61 -16.40 -15.37
CA LEU A 7 10.74 -16.69 -16.51
C LEU A 7 9.95 -15.42 -16.89
N GLY A 8 10.64 -14.43 -17.45
CA GLY A 8 9.98 -13.36 -18.21
C GLY A 8 8.92 -12.52 -17.49
N TYR A 9 9.05 -12.27 -16.17
CA TYR A 9 8.09 -11.42 -15.45
C TYR A 9 8.54 -9.96 -15.36
N ILE A 10 7.69 -9.04 -15.80
CA ILE A 10 7.73 -7.66 -15.28
C ILE A 10 6.98 -7.71 -13.96
N VAL A 11 7.70 -7.52 -12.85
CA VAL A 11 7.13 -7.44 -11.50
C VAL A 11 7.35 -6.03 -10.98
N GLY A 12 6.26 -5.35 -10.66
CA GLY A 12 6.26 -4.05 -10.01
C GLY A 12 5.46 -4.12 -8.71
N SER A 13 5.93 -3.40 -7.69
CA SER A 13 5.14 -3.09 -6.50
C SER A 13 5.06 -1.58 -6.36
N SER A 14 3.86 -1.06 -6.15
CA SER A 14 3.63 0.36 -5.95
C SER A 14 2.61 0.61 -4.85
N ILE A 15 2.55 1.84 -4.37
CA ILE A 15 1.48 2.31 -3.49
C ILE A 15 0.43 2.97 -4.39
N SER A 16 -0.82 2.53 -4.28
CA SER A 16 -1.95 3.25 -4.86
C SER A 16 -2.55 4.18 -3.82
N GLU A 17 -3.06 5.33 -4.26
CA GLU A 17 -3.92 6.20 -3.47
C GLU A 17 -5.12 6.57 -4.34
N SER A 18 -6.33 6.30 -3.85
CA SER A 18 -7.58 6.63 -4.53
C SER A 18 -8.61 7.02 -3.48
N GLU A 19 -9.21 8.21 -3.63
CA GLU A 19 -10.22 8.74 -2.71
C GLU A 19 -9.80 8.68 -1.22
N GLY A 20 -8.52 8.97 -0.94
CA GLY A 20 -7.96 8.93 0.42
C GLY A 20 -7.62 7.53 0.95
N VAL A 21 -7.97 6.48 0.23
CA VAL A 21 -7.60 5.10 0.57
C VAL A 21 -6.25 4.76 -0.06
N ARG A 22 -5.35 4.16 0.73
CA ARG A 22 -4.06 3.65 0.22
C ARG A 22 -4.05 2.14 0.15
N GLY A 23 -3.43 1.61 -0.89
CA GLY A 23 -3.24 0.18 -1.09
C GLY A 23 -1.83 -0.16 -1.53
N LEU A 24 -1.43 -1.41 -1.30
CA LEU A 24 -0.28 -2.01 -1.95
C LEU A 24 -0.75 -2.65 -3.26
N VAL A 25 -0.13 -2.28 -4.37
CA VAL A 25 -0.40 -2.88 -5.69
C VAL A 25 0.79 -3.72 -6.09
N VAL A 26 0.54 -4.98 -6.44
CA VAL A 26 1.53 -5.88 -7.04
C VAL A 26 1.08 -6.17 -8.46
N SER A 27 1.83 -5.69 -9.44
CA SER A 27 1.58 -5.93 -10.85
C SER A 27 2.58 -6.94 -11.39
N VAL A 28 2.08 -8.01 -11.98
CA VAL A 28 2.91 -9.06 -12.59
C VAL A 28 2.40 -9.32 -14.00
N GLN A 29 3.29 -9.18 -14.97
CA GLN A 29 3.05 -9.58 -16.35
C GLN A 29 3.87 -10.83 -16.66
N SER A 30 3.21 -11.89 -17.13
CA SER A 30 3.87 -13.12 -17.59
C SER A 30 3.45 -13.46 -19.00
N ALA A 31 4.37 -14.02 -19.79
CA ALA A 31 4.07 -14.61 -21.09
C ALA A 31 3.70 -16.10 -21.02
N VAL A 32 3.92 -16.76 -19.87
CA VAL A 32 3.88 -18.23 -19.77
C VAL A 32 2.95 -18.72 -18.67
N ILE A 33 2.89 -18.02 -17.53
CA ILE A 33 2.08 -18.45 -16.39
C ILE A 33 0.72 -17.75 -16.40
N PRO A 34 -0.39 -18.50 -16.27
CA PRO A 34 -1.72 -17.92 -16.22
C PRO A 34 -1.94 -17.12 -14.93
N PRO A 35 -2.77 -16.04 -14.95
CA PRO A 35 -2.99 -15.16 -13.82
C PRO A 35 -3.29 -15.83 -12.47
N PRO A 36 -4.13 -16.88 -12.36
CA PRO A 36 -4.41 -17.51 -11.06
C PRO A 36 -3.17 -18.15 -10.41
N MET A 37 -2.26 -18.70 -11.21
CA MET A 37 -1.00 -19.25 -10.72
C MET A 37 -0.02 -18.12 -10.31
N VAL A 38 -0.13 -16.95 -10.93
CA VAL A 38 0.63 -15.77 -10.53
C VAL A 38 0.15 -15.26 -9.17
N GLU A 39 -1.16 -15.18 -8.96
CA GLU A 39 -1.75 -14.82 -7.67
C GLU A 39 -1.27 -15.74 -6.53
N GLN A 40 -1.31 -17.06 -6.74
CA GLN A 40 -0.79 -18.02 -5.76
C GLN A 40 0.71 -17.81 -5.44
N ARG A 41 1.51 -17.40 -6.44
CA ARG A 41 2.93 -17.07 -6.23
C ARG A 41 3.10 -15.77 -5.46
N ILE A 42 2.18 -14.80 -5.60
CA ILE A 42 2.16 -13.58 -4.79
C ILE A 42 1.86 -13.96 -3.33
N ASP A 43 0.87 -14.81 -3.07
CA ASP A 43 0.55 -15.27 -1.71
C ASP A 43 1.72 -16.02 -1.07
N THR A 44 2.40 -16.88 -1.85
CA THR A 44 3.63 -17.56 -1.40
C THR A 44 4.73 -16.56 -1.08
N PHE A 45 4.90 -15.53 -1.92
CA PHE A 45 5.86 -14.46 -1.67
C PHE A 45 5.54 -13.70 -0.37
N LEU A 46 4.29 -13.26 -0.17
CA LEU A 46 3.86 -12.56 1.04
C LEU A 46 4.08 -13.41 2.30
N THR A 47 3.75 -14.69 2.24
CA THR A 47 4.00 -15.64 3.33
C THR A 47 5.49 -15.74 3.66
N SER A 48 6.35 -15.85 2.64
CA SER A 48 7.81 -15.88 2.85
C SER A 48 8.36 -14.54 3.36
N TYR A 49 7.82 -13.42 2.86
CA TYR A 49 8.26 -12.07 3.20
C TYR A 49 8.00 -11.76 4.66
N ARG A 50 6.93 -12.29 5.25
CA ARG A 50 6.66 -12.20 6.69
C ARG A 50 7.84 -12.71 7.53
N SER A 51 8.44 -13.83 7.14
CA SER A 51 9.62 -14.36 7.87
C SER A 51 10.80 -13.39 7.75
N SER A 52 11.07 -12.88 6.54
CA SER A 52 12.12 -11.88 6.30
C SER A 52 11.90 -10.60 7.12
N LEU A 53 10.64 -10.14 7.23
CA LEU A 53 10.26 -8.96 8.00
C LEU A 53 10.52 -9.16 9.50
N ALA A 54 10.20 -10.33 10.04
CA ALA A 54 10.42 -10.66 11.44
C ALA A 54 11.93 -10.79 11.76
N SER A 55 12.70 -11.41 10.86
CA SER A 55 14.14 -11.60 11.01
C SER A 55 14.98 -10.36 10.70
N MET A 56 14.39 -9.31 10.10
CA MET A 56 15.09 -8.08 9.77
C MET A 56 15.76 -7.47 11.02
N PRO A 57 17.08 -7.20 10.98
CA PRO A 57 17.77 -6.48 12.05
C PRO A 57 17.23 -5.07 12.21
N ASN A 58 17.18 -4.57 13.45
CA ASN A 58 16.73 -3.20 13.71
C ASN A 58 17.61 -2.15 13.00
N ALA A 59 18.91 -2.41 12.87
CA ALA A 59 19.83 -1.52 12.14
C ALA A 59 19.46 -1.41 10.65
N GLU A 60 19.06 -2.51 10.02
CA GLU A 60 18.61 -2.50 8.61
C GLU A 60 17.31 -1.72 8.47
N LEU A 61 16.35 -1.92 9.39
CA LEU A 61 15.11 -1.16 9.42
C LEU A 61 15.38 0.34 9.57
N THR A 62 16.29 0.74 10.47
CA THR A 62 16.68 2.14 10.65
C THR A 62 17.20 2.74 9.35
N VAL A 63 18.11 2.04 8.64
CA VAL A 63 18.63 2.50 7.35
C VAL A 63 17.51 2.72 6.32
N VAL A 64 16.55 1.79 6.25
CA VAL A 64 15.39 1.92 5.35
C VAL A 64 14.52 3.13 5.71
N LEU A 65 14.24 3.33 7.01
CA LEU A 65 13.43 4.45 7.49
C LEU A 65 14.13 5.79 7.25
N GLU A 66 15.44 5.89 7.46
CA GLU A 66 16.23 7.09 7.19
C GLU A 66 16.28 7.43 5.70
N ALA A 67 16.44 6.42 4.84
CA ALA A 67 16.38 6.59 3.40
C ALA A 67 15.01 7.12 2.94
N LEU A 68 13.92 6.54 3.47
CA LEU A 68 12.55 6.99 3.19
C LEU A 68 12.28 8.41 3.73
N ALA A 69 12.79 8.72 4.93
CA ALA A 69 12.63 10.02 5.54
C ALA A 69 13.37 11.12 4.76
N SER A 70 14.56 10.81 4.24
CA SER A 70 15.33 11.69 3.36
C SER A 70 14.63 11.90 2.02
N GLN A 71 14.13 10.82 1.40
CA GLN A 71 13.39 10.90 0.15
C GLN A 71 12.10 11.72 0.29
N ALA A 72 11.42 11.63 1.44
CA ALA A 72 10.23 12.42 1.71
C ALA A 72 10.48 13.93 1.70
N VAL A 73 11.65 14.41 2.14
CA VAL A 73 11.95 15.86 2.23
C VAL A 73 12.90 16.35 1.14
N ASP A 74 13.22 15.51 0.16
CA ASP A 74 14.10 15.89 -0.94
C ASP A 74 13.50 17.07 -1.72
N VAL A 75 14.38 17.99 -2.13
CA VAL A 75 13.98 19.23 -2.78
C VAL A 75 13.70 18.94 -4.25
N ASP A 76 12.54 19.38 -4.72
CA ASP A 76 12.16 19.31 -6.13
C ASP A 76 13.17 20.10 -6.99
N LYS A 77 14.04 19.40 -7.72
CA LYS A 77 15.08 20.03 -8.57
C LYS A 77 14.53 20.68 -9.85
N ARG A 78 13.26 20.48 -10.15
CA ARG A 78 12.58 20.95 -11.37
C ARG A 78 11.22 21.53 -11.02
N LEU A 79 10.86 22.63 -11.67
CA LEU A 79 9.56 23.29 -11.48
C LEU A 79 8.38 22.34 -11.74
N GLY A 80 8.48 21.49 -12.77
CA GLY A 80 7.44 20.52 -13.08
C GLY A 80 7.21 19.49 -11.96
N SER A 81 8.27 19.07 -11.26
CA SER A 81 8.16 18.16 -10.11
C SER A 81 7.45 18.84 -8.94
N GLN A 82 7.85 20.09 -8.63
CA GLN A 82 7.22 20.88 -7.59
C GLN A 82 5.73 21.16 -7.91
N ALA A 83 5.43 21.57 -9.14
CA ALA A 83 4.06 21.81 -9.59
C ALA A 83 3.23 20.53 -9.50
N GLY A 84 3.75 19.38 -9.96
CA GLY A 84 3.04 18.10 -9.85
C GLY A 84 2.75 17.70 -8.40
N ARG A 85 3.72 17.86 -7.50
CA ARG A 85 3.54 17.58 -6.07
C ARG A 85 2.47 18.46 -5.45
N LEU A 86 2.54 19.78 -5.65
CA LEU A 86 1.55 20.72 -5.12
C LEU A 86 0.15 20.50 -5.73
N TRP A 87 0.10 20.25 -7.04
CA TRP A 87 -1.15 19.97 -7.74
C TRP A 87 -1.82 18.70 -7.22
N SER A 88 -1.04 17.67 -6.85
CA SER A 88 -1.58 16.46 -6.24
C SER A 88 -2.32 16.74 -4.92
N GLU A 89 -1.87 17.72 -4.12
CA GLU A 89 -2.57 18.10 -2.88
C GLU A 89 -3.90 18.80 -3.16
N ILE A 90 -3.99 19.55 -4.27
CA ILE A 90 -5.21 20.24 -4.71
C ILE A 90 -6.23 19.25 -5.26
N VAL A 91 -5.83 18.40 -6.19
CA VAL A 91 -6.75 17.43 -6.85
C VAL A 91 -7.30 16.43 -5.84
N ASN A 92 -6.48 15.99 -4.89
CA ASN A 92 -6.92 15.10 -3.80
C ASN A 92 -7.63 15.85 -2.66
N ARG A 93 -7.85 17.18 -2.77
CA ARG A 93 -8.51 18.04 -1.77
C ARG A 93 -7.90 17.96 -0.35
N ARG A 94 -6.62 17.60 -0.26
CA ARG A 94 -5.89 17.49 1.02
C ARG A 94 -5.32 18.83 1.46
N TYR A 95 -4.87 19.64 0.50
CA TYR A 95 -4.21 20.94 0.73
C TYR A 95 -3.07 20.87 1.76
N ASP A 96 -2.43 19.71 1.91
CA ASP A 96 -1.41 19.46 2.92
C ASP A 96 0.00 19.60 2.33
N TYR A 97 0.41 20.83 2.08
CA TYR A 97 1.72 21.09 1.50
C TYR A 97 2.86 20.70 2.44
N GLY A 98 2.61 20.66 3.75
CA GLY A 98 3.55 20.24 4.79
C GLY A 98 3.66 18.73 5.00
N ARG A 99 2.89 17.93 4.24
CA ARG A 99 2.86 16.47 4.34
C ARG A 99 4.23 15.80 4.28
N PRO A 100 5.17 16.21 3.39
CA PRO A 100 6.44 15.50 3.27
C PRO A 100 7.28 15.57 4.56
N TRP A 101 7.38 16.75 5.19
CA TRP A 101 8.05 16.92 6.48
C TRP A 101 7.38 16.17 7.63
N ARG A 102 6.04 16.16 7.69
CA ARG A 102 5.32 15.38 8.72
C ARG A 102 5.50 13.89 8.52
N THR A 103 5.55 13.42 7.27
CA THR A 103 5.80 12.02 6.93
C THR A 103 7.21 11.62 7.40
N SER A 104 8.22 12.42 7.06
CA SER A 104 9.60 12.22 7.51
C SER A 104 9.71 12.14 9.03
N LYS A 105 9.08 13.06 9.78
CA LYS A 105 9.03 13.01 11.25
C LYS A 105 8.37 11.75 11.80
N ARG A 106 7.29 11.28 11.16
CA ARG A 106 6.54 10.09 11.61
C ARG A 106 7.31 8.78 11.36
N LEU A 107 8.16 8.73 10.34
CA LEU A 107 8.95 7.53 10.04
C LEU A 107 9.89 7.14 11.19
N GLY A 108 10.39 8.10 11.97
CA GLY A 108 11.20 7.82 13.16
C GLY A 108 10.47 7.09 14.29
N GLY A 109 9.13 7.06 14.28
CA GLY A 109 8.32 6.32 15.25
C GLY A 109 7.97 4.90 14.82
N VAL A 110 8.37 4.46 13.63
CA VAL A 110 8.06 3.13 13.11
C VAL A 110 8.95 2.10 13.78
N THR A 111 8.33 1.09 14.39
CA THR A 111 9.03 -0.03 15.03
C THR A 111 8.85 -1.30 14.24
N LYS A 112 9.82 -2.23 14.34
CA LYS A 112 9.70 -3.55 13.71
C LYS A 112 8.44 -4.29 14.16
N ALA A 113 8.14 -4.25 15.46
CA ALA A 113 6.94 -4.87 16.02
C ALA A 113 5.66 -4.26 15.41
N GLY A 114 5.59 -2.94 15.28
CA GLY A 114 4.46 -2.26 14.64
C GLY A 114 4.32 -2.60 13.15
N LEU A 115 5.44 -2.73 12.43
CA LEU A 115 5.46 -3.10 11.02
C LEU A 115 5.01 -4.54 10.80
N VAL A 116 5.47 -5.48 11.64
CA VAL A 116 5.02 -6.88 11.61
C VAL A 116 3.54 -6.98 11.96
N ALA A 117 3.07 -6.27 12.99
CA ALA A 117 1.66 -6.26 13.36
C ALA A 117 0.77 -5.68 12.25
N PHE A 118 1.24 -4.63 11.57
CA PHE A 118 0.55 -4.07 10.40
C PHE A 118 0.45 -5.08 9.26
N PHE A 119 1.55 -5.79 8.95
CA PHE A 119 1.58 -6.83 7.93
C PHE A 119 0.60 -7.98 8.26
N ASP A 120 0.65 -8.50 9.49
CA ASP A 120 -0.19 -9.63 9.93
C ASP A 120 -1.68 -9.28 9.96
N ARG A 121 -2.02 -8.00 10.18
CA ARG A 121 -3.41 -7.52 10.22
C ARG A 121 -4.01 -7.28 8.84
N HIS A 122 -3.22 -6.80 7.88
CA HIS A 122 -3.75 -6.24 6.62
C HIS A 122 -3.20 -6.86 5.33
N LEU A 123 -2.00 -7.45 5.35
CA LEU A 123 -1.28 -7.85 4.13
C LEU A 123 -0.94 -9.34 4.05
N ALA A 124 -0.90 -10.04 5.18
CA ALA A 124 -0.69 -11.48 5.16
C ALA A 124 -1.86 -12.17 4.44
N PRO A 125 -1.62 -13.24 3.65
CA PRO A 125 -2.69 -14.00 3.02
C PRO A 125 -3.65 -14.54 4.10
N GLY A 126 -4.94 -14.21 4.00
CA GLY A 126 -5.95 -14.58 4.99
C GLY A 126 -5.93 -13.71 6.25
N ALA A 127 -5.32 -12.52 6.21
CA ALA A 127 -5.32 -11.59 7.33
C ALA A 127 -6.75 -11.15 7.71
N PRO A 128 -7.03 -10.88 9.00
CA PRO A 128 -8.39 -10.60 9.48
C PRO A 128 -9.02 -9.35 8.86
N GLU A 129 -8.21 -8.38 8.42
CA GLU A 129 -8.65 -7.16 7.76
C GLU A 129 -8.07 -7.03 6.35
N GLU A 130 -7.74 -8.16 5.71
CA GLU A 130 -7.30 -8.18 4.32
C GLU A 130 -8.39 -7.61 3.40
N ARG A 131 -8.00 -6.67 2.53
CA ARG A 131 -8.85 -6.14 1.47
C ARG A 131 -8.11 -6.28 0.16
N ARG A 132 -8.48 -7.31 -0.61
CA ARG A 132 -7.80 -7.69 -1.84
C ARG A 132 -8.72 -7.53 -3.04
N LEU A 133 -8.17 -6.94 -4.10
CA LEU A 133 -8.74 -6.92 -5.43
C LEU A 133 -7.72 -7.52 -6.39
N ALA A 134 -8.07 -8.62 -7.05
CA ALA A 134 -7.25 -9.27 -8.06
C ALA A 134 -7.88 -9.10 -9.44
N THR A 135 -7.13 -8.52 -10.38
CA THR A 135 -7.56 -8.37 -11.77
C THR A 135 -6.74 -9.29 -12.66
N HIS A 136 -7.40 -10.30 -13.23
CA HIS A 136 -6.76 -11.27 -14.11
C HIS A 136 -6.95 -10.91 -15.58
N VAL A 137 -5.85 -10.61 -16.26
CA VAL A 137 -5.84 -10.36 -17.71
C VAL A 137 -5.17 -11.55 -18.40
N PHE A 138 -5.94 -12.27 -19.21
CA PHE A 138 -5.47 -13.45 -19.93
C PHE A 138 -4.96 -13.07 -21.33
N ALA A 139 -3.93 -13.77 -21.79
CA ALA A 139 -3.52 -13.70 -23.18
C ALA A 139 -4.63 -14.28 -24.08
N ARG A 140 -4.70 -13.80 -25.33
CA ARG A 140 -5.73 -14.20 -26.30
C ARG A 140 -5.85 -15.72 -26.49
N GLU A 141 -4.73 -16.43 -26.40
CA GLU A 141 -4.65 -17.88 -26.61
C GLU A 141 -4.97 -18.69 -25.35
N ALA A 142 -5.04 -18.04 -24.18
CA ALA A 142 -5.21 -18.66 -22.87
C ALA A 142 -6.47 -18.18 -22.14
N VAL A 143 -7.48 -17.73 -22.90
CA VAL A 143 -8.75 -17.25 -22.33
C VAL A 143 -9.47 -18.42 -21.65
N PRO A 144 -9.84 -18.32 -20.37
CA PRO A 144 -10.60 -19.36 -19.69
C PRO A 144 -11.99 -19.49 -20.32
N THR A 145 -12.52 -20.70 -20.37
CA THR A 145 -13.85 -21.02 -20.93
C THR A 145 -14.98 -20.30 -20.18
N GLU A 146 -14.77 -19.97 -18.91
CA GLU A 146 -15.71 -19.25 -18.06
C GLU A 146 -14.95 -18.21 -17.21
N LEU A 147 -15.46 -16.98 -17.20
CA LEU A 147 -14.95 -15.93 -16.32
C LEU A 147 -15.59 -16.09 -14.95
N LYS A 148 -14.78 -16.46 -13.96
CA LYS A 148 -15.21 -16.49 -12.57
C LYS A 148 -15.19 -15.09 -12.01
N VAL A 149 -16.36 -14.60 -11.64
CA VAL A 149 -16.51 -13.43 -10.78
C VAL A 149 -16.81 -13.97 -9.40
N ASP A 150 -15.84 -13.88 -8.49
CA ASP A 150 -16.12 -14.23 -7.10
C ASP A 150 -17.25 -13.32 -6.61
N PRO A 151 -18.28 -13.87 -5.96
CA PRO A 151 -19.35 -13.05 -5.42
C PRO A 151 -18.72 -12.04 -4.48
N THR A 152 -18.85 -10.76 -4.81
CA THR A 152 -18.58 -9.70 -3.85
C THR A 152 -19.48 -9.98 -2.66
N ALA A 153 -18.90 -10.30 -1.51
CA ALA A 153 -19.64 -10.34 -0.26
C ALA A 153 -20.50 -9.07 -0.20
N ASP A 154 -21.77 -9.24 0.17
CA ASP A 154 -22.81 -8.20 0.20
C ASP A 154 -22.24 -6.81 0.52
N LEU A 155 -22.70 -5.82 -0.27
CA LEU A 155 -22.28 -4.43 -0.39
C LEU A 155 -22.23 -3.60 0.92
N ALA A 156 -21.61 -4.09 2.00
CA ALA A 156 -21.28 -3.30 3.19
C ALA A 156 -20.21 -2.24 2.91
N PHE A 157 -19.67 -2.20 1.69
CA PHE A 157 -18.88 -1.09 1.18
C PHE A 157 -19.74 0.14 0.86
N TYR A 158 -21.07 -0.01 0.69
CA TYR A 158 -21.94 1.10 0.31
C TYR A 158 -23.22 1.19 1.16
N PRO A 159 -23.44 2.28 1.91
CA PRO A 159 -22.53 3.41 2.06
C PRO A 159 -21.23 2.97 2.75
N PRO A 160 -20.08 3.61 2.45
CA PRO A 160 -18.83 3.27 3.12
C PRO A 160 -19.05 3.36 4.63
N PRO A 161 -18.48 2.44 5.43
CA PRO A 161 -18.51 2.57 6.88
C PRO A 161 -18.06 3.99 7.24
N ILE A 162 -18.84 4.68 8.09
CA ILE A 162 -18.57 6.07 8.47
C ILE A 162 -17.08 6.19 8.77
N ASP A 163 -16.43 7.07 8.02
CA ASP A 163 -15.00 7.27 8.10
C ASP A 163 -14.62 7.60 9.56
N ARG A 164 -13.96 6.65 10.25
CA ARG A 164 -13.43 6.88 11.59
C ARG A 164 -12.39 8.01 11.61
N PHE A 165 -11.95 8.50 10.46
CA PHE A 165 -11.19 9.75 10.36
C PHE A 165 -12.02 10.95 10.85
N ALA A 166 -13.31 11.02 10.54
CA ALA A 166 -14.19 12.09 11.03
C ALA A 166 -14.29 12.04 12.57
N GLU A 167 -14.36 10.85 13.16
CA GLU A 167 -14.33 10.68 14.63
C GLU A 167 -12.98 11.11 15.23
N ARG A 168 -11.85 10.80 14.57
CA ARG A 168 -10.51 11.19 15.03
C ARG A 168 -10.23 12.69 14.88
N VAL A 169 -10.79 13.34 13.86
CA VAL A 169 -10.72 14.80 13.68
C VAL A 169 -11.66 15.51 14.65
N GLY A 170 -12.87 14.98 14.88
CA GLY A 170 -13.82 15.49 15.88
C GLY A 170 -13.30 15.38 17.31
N ALA A 171 -12.65 14.27 17.67
CA ALA A 171 -12.01 14.11 18.98
C ALA A 171 -10.83 15.07 19.20
N GLY A 172 -10.09 15.42 18.13
CA GLY A 172 -9.01 16.41 18.19
C GLY A 172 -9.52 17.86 18.37
N LEU A 173 -10.68 18.19 17.82
CA LEU A 173 -11.33 19.49 18.00
C LEU A 173 -12.02 19.63 19.37
N ALA A 174 -12.62 18.55 19.89
CA ALA A 174 -13.22 18.54 21.22
C ALA A 174 -12.19 18.70 22.35
N ALA A 175 -10.97 18.15 22.18
CA ALA A 175 -9.88 18.30 23.15
C ALA A 175 -9.22 19.69 23.14
N ALA A 176 -9.41 20.48 22.08
CA ALA A 176 -8.87 21.84 21.98
C ALA A 176 -9.84 22.94 22.50
N GLY A 177 -11.06 22.57 22.89
CA GLY A 177 -12.10 23.49 23.38
C GLY A 177 -12.29 23.51 24.90
N GLN A 178 -11.49 22.76 25.67
CA GLN A 178 -11.53 22.76 27.13
C GLN A 178 -10.12 23.02 27.68
N GLY A 179 -9.72 24.29 27.68
CA GLY A 179 -8.43 24.72 28.20
C GLY A 179 -8.23 26.22 28.09
N VAL A 180 -9.01 26.96 28.90
CA VAL A 180 -8.87 28.38 29.32
C VAL A 180 -8.80 29.43 28.21
#